data_AF-A0A497L971-F1
#
_entry.id   AF-A0A497L971-F1
#
_cell.length_a   1.000
_cell.length_b   1.000
_cell.length_c   1.000
_cell.angle_alpha   90.00
_cell.angle_beta   90.00
_cell.angle_gamma   90.00
#
_symmetry.space_group_name_H-M   'P 1'
#
loop_
_entity.id
_entity.type
_entity.pdbx_description
1 polymer ?
#
loop_
_entity_poly.entity_id
_entity_poly.type
_entity_poly.pdbx_seq_one_letter_code
_entity_poly.pdbx_strand_id
1 'polypeptide(L)'
;MKVSAACLPCMVHRAYKETCYATQDQALRLKVMMEVARLLAREFKPDAVPAIVGTLRDRLIRELTGNPDPYKAVKEASNRAALGLRPKAEEYINSASSGRERFRRACLCAAVGNAVEFDILGHEFSLERLSELLAKAERDVAIDDVDAFYEAAKKARKILYLTDNAGEVAFDVLLVRELRALGPRVVVAVKARPCINDALMEDALAVGMD
;
A
#
# COMPACT_ATOMS: atom_id res chain seq x y z
N MET A 1 -17.03 -6.45 1.63
CA MET A 1 -17.34 -6.51 0.18
C MET A 1 -17.32 -7.96 -0.27
N LYS A 2 -18.24 -8.32 -1.17
CA LYS A 2 -18.27 -9.63 -1.86
C LYS A 2 -17.57 -9.50 -3.22
N VAL A 3 -17.19 -10.63 -3.82
CA VAL A 3 -16.63 -10.63 -5.17
C VAL A 3 -17.61 -10.06 -6.20
N SER A 4 -17.07 -9.46 -7.25
CA SER A 4 -17.79 -9.08 -8.47
C SER A 4 -17.13 -9.73 -9.68
N ALA A 5 -17.78 -9.70 -10.85
CA ALA A 5 -17.21 -10.29 -12.07
C ALA A 5 -15.81 -9.75 -12.41
N ALA A 6 -15.51 -8.48 -12.07
CA ALA A 6 -14.20 -7.87 -12.28
C ALA A 6 -13.10 -8.45 -11.37
N CYS A 7 -13.45 -9.10 -10.26
CA CYS A 7 -12.47 -9.65 -9.33
C CYS A 7 -11.72 -10.86 -9.92
N LEU A 8 -12.36 -11.69 -10.74
CA LEU A 8 -11.74 -12.88 -11.32
C LEU A 8 -10.53 -12.54 -12.23
N PRO A 9 -10.66 -11.69 -13.27
CA PRO A 9 -9.51 -11.33 -14.10
C PRO A 9 -8.41 -10.62 -13.30
N CYS A 10 -8.77 -9.78 -12.34
CA CYS A 10 -7.81 -9.13 -11.43
C CYS A 10 -7.01 -10.17 -10.62
N MET A 11 -7.68 -11.18 -10.04
CA MET A 11 -7.01 -12.23 -9.28
C MET A 11 -6.07 -13.08 -10.12
N VAL A 12 -6.46 -13.43 -11.35
CA VAL A 12 -5.60 -14.18 -12.29
C VAL A 12 -4.38 -13.35 -12.67
N HIS A 13 -4.56 -12.07 -13.00
CA HIS A 13 -3.45 -11.18 -13.34
C HIS A 13 -2.47 -11.02 -12.17
N ARG A 14 -2.98 -10.79 -10.96
CA ARG A 14 -2.14 -10.71 -9.74
C ARG A 14 -1.39 -12.01 -9.48
N ALA A 15 -2.04 -13.17 -9.68
CA ALA A 15 -1.38 -14.47 -9.55
C ALA A 15 -0.17 -14.60 -10.49
N TYR A 16 -0.34 -14.14 -11.74
CA TYR A 16 0.71 -14.20 -12.74
C TYR A 16 1.89 -13.28 -12.37
N LYS A 17 1.63 -12.02 -11.96
CA LYS A 17 2.68 -11.11 -11.47
C LYS A 17 3.44 -11.73 -10.30
N GLU A 18 2.73 -12.20 -9.29
CA GLU A 18 3.30 -12.84 -8.09
C GLU A 18 4.16 -14.07 -8.43
N THR A 19 3.67 -14.92 -9.34
CA THR A 19 4.40 -16.10 -9.83
C THR A 19 5.67 -15.70 -10.59
N CYS A 20 5.63 -14.62 -11.38
CA CYS A 20 6.80 -14.08 -12.07
C CYS A 20 7.85 -13.52 -11.12
N TYR A 21 7.44 -12.91 -10.01
CA TYR A 21 8.37 -12.49 -8.95
C TYR A 21 8.94 -13.67 -8.17
N ALA A 22 8.16 -14.74 -8.01
CA ALA A 22 8.57 -15.91 -7.25
C ALA A 22 9.64 -16.76 -7.96
N THR A 23 9.59 -16.91 -9.29
CA THR A 23 10.49 -17.79 -10.05
C THR A 23 10.66 -17.37 -11.51
N GLN A 24 11.80 -17.73 -12.14
CA GLN A 24 12.06 -17.57 -13.58
C GLN A 24 11.80 -18.85 -14.41
N ASP A 25 11.54 -19.99 -13.76
CA ASP A 25 11.28 -21.28 -14.42
C ASP A 25 9.89 -21.29 -15.10
N GLN A 26 9.87 -21.28 -16.43
CA GLN A 26 8.64 -21.24 -17.22
C GLN A 26 7.73 -22.45 -17.01
N ALA A 27 8.29 -23.65 -16.81
CA ALA A 27 7.49 -24.85 -16.59
C ALA A 27 6.81 -24.79 -15.21
N LEU A 28 7.54 -24.31 -14.20
CA LEU A 28 6.98 -24.08 -12.88
C LEU A 28 5.89 -22.99 -12.90
N ARG A 29 6.11 -21.87 -13.61
CA ARG A 29 5.10 -20.81 -13.75
C ARG A 29 3.79 -21.34 -14.32
N LEU A 30 3.85 -22.13 -15.40
CA LEU A 30 2.67 -22.74 -15.99
C LEU A 30 1.95 -23.65 -14.99
N LYS A 31 2.69 -24.52 -14.29
CA LYS A 31 2.15 -25.40 -13.26
C LYS A 31 1.43 -24.61 -12.16
N VAL A 32 2.05 -23.56 -11.64
CA VAL A 32 1.46 -22.69 -10.60
C VAL A 32 0.16 -22.06 -11.10
N MET A 33 0.16 -21.52 -12.32
CA MET A 33 -1.04 -20.87 -12.87
C MET A 33 -2.19 -21.86 -13.12
N MET A 34 -1.90 -23.12 -13.46
CA MET A 34 -2.90 -24.18 -13.52
C MET A 34 -3.52 -24.46 -12.14
N GLU A 35 -2.71 -24.54 -11.08
CA GLU A 35 -3.22 -24.74 -9.72
C GLU A 35 -4.02 -23.52 -9.21
N VAL A 36 -3.57 -22.30 -9.54
CA VAL A 36 -4.33 -21.07 -9.26
C VAL A 36 -5.68 -21.10 -9.95
N ALA A 37 -5.76 -21.50 -11.22
CA ALA A 37 -7.03 -21.59 -11.93
C ALA A 37 -7.99 -22.58 -11.23
N ARG A 38 -7.50 -23.72 -10.76
CA ARG A 38 -8.31 -24.69 -9.98
C ARG A 38 -8.76 -24.12 -8.64
N LEU A 39 -7.87 -23.41 -7.94
CA LEU A 39 -8.21 -22.72 -6.69
C LEU A 39 -9.33 -21.70 -6.91
N LEU A 40 -9.19 -20.82 -7.91
CA LEU A 40 -10.19 -19.80 -8.20
C LEU A 40 -11.53 -20.42 -8.61
N ALA A 41 -11.52 -21.48 -9.42
CA ALA A 41 -12.75 -22.19 -9.78
C ALA A 41 -13.49 -22.77 -8.55
N ARG A 42 -12.77 -23.13 -7.49
CA ARG A 42 -13.35 -23.66 -6.24
C ARG A 42 -13.80 -22.57 -5.27
N GLU A 43 -12.99 -21.51 -5.12
CA GLU A 43 -13.16 -20.51 -4.06
C GLU A 43 -13.93 -19.26 -4.50
N PHE A 44 -13.97 -18.95 -5.80
CA PHE A 44 -14.62 -17.76 -6.33
C PHE A 44 -16.14 -17.93 -6.43
N LYS A 45 -16.80 -17.96 -5.27
CA LYS A 45 -18.26 -18.09 -5.12
C LYS A 45 -18.92 -16.71 -4.91
N PRO A 46 -20.23 -16.54 -5.17
CA PRO A 46 -20.91 -15.23 -5.04
C PRO A 46 -20.80 -14.56 -3.65
N ASP A 47 -20.60 -15.35 -2.60
CA ASP A 47 -20.43 -14.90 -1.21
C ASP A 47 -18.96 -14.78 -0.78
N ALA A 48 -18.02 -15.14 -1.66
CA ALA A 48 -16.60 -15.07 -1.35
C ALA A 48 -16.14 -13.64 -1.10
N VAL A 49 -15.19 -13.50 -0.19
CA VAL A 49 -14.52 -12.24 0.12
C VAL A 49 -13.22 -12.18 -0.67
N PRO A 50 -13.00 -11.17 -1.53
CA PRO A 50 -11.82 -11.11 -2.39
C PRO A 50 -10.49 -11.23 -1.65
N ALA A 51 -10.38 -10.57 -0.48
CA ALA A 51 -9.18 -10.63 0.35
C ALA A 51 -8.87 -12.06 0.83
N ILE A 52 -9.88 -12.86 1.19
CA ILE A 52 -9.71 -14.23 1.65
C ILE A 52 -9.21 -15.12 0.50
N VAL A 53 -9.85 -15.02 -0.68
CA VAL A 53 -9.43 -15.77 -1.88
C VAL A 53 -8.01 -15.36 -2.31
N GLY A 54 -7.69 -14.07 -2.21
CA GLY A 54 -6.35 -13.54 -2.44
C GLY A 54 -5.30 -14.15 -1.51
N THR A 55 -5.60 -14.27 -0.20
CA THR A 55 -4.70 -14.93 0.76
C THR A 55 -4.50 -16.42 0.44
N LEU A 56 -5.54 -17.14 0.03
CA LEU A 56 -5.40 -18.55 -0.37
C LEU A 56 -4.50 -18.70 -1.60
N ARG A 57 -4.66 -17.80 -2.57
CA ARG A 57 -3.84 -17.76 -3.78
C ARG A 57 -2.38 -17.50 -3.46
N ASP A 58 -2.11 -16.49 -2.64
CA ASP A 58 -0.75 -16.12 -2.24
C ASP A 58 -0.05 -17.27 -1.49
N ARG A 59 -0.74 -17.95 -0.56
CA ARG A 59 -0.20 -19.15 0.10
C ARG A 59 0.13 -20.27 -0.89
N LEU A 60 -0.78 -20.56 -1.82
CA LEU A 60 -0.57 -21.59 -2.84
C LEU A 60 0.66 -21.30 -3.71
N ILE A 61 0.84 -20.05 -4.15
CA ILE A 61 1.99 -19.66 -4.97
C ILE A 61 3.30 -19.84 -4.18
N ARG A 62 3.34 -19.39 -2.92
CA ARG A 62 4.52 -19.56 -2.06
C ARG A 62 4.86 -21.03 -1.82
N GLU A 63 3.87 -21.87 -1.54
CA GLU A 63 4.04 -23.31 -1.33
C GLU A 63 4.60 -24.01 -2.58
N LEU A 64 4.05 -23.70 -3.75
CA LEU A 64 4.46 -24.35 -5.00
C LEU A 64 5.82 -23.86 -5.53
N THR A 65 6.16 -22.60 -5.27
CA THR A 65 7.43 -22.00 -5.74
C THR A 65 8.56 -22.16 -4.74
N GLY A 66 8.26 -22.45 -3.48
CA GLY A 66 9.25 -22.47 -2.39
C GLY A 66 9.75 -21.08 -2.00
N ASN A 67 9.17 -20.00 -2.54
CA ASN A 67 9.54 -18.63 -2.22
C ASN A 67 8.60 -18.07 -1.13
N PRO A 68 9.08 -17.77 0.10
CA PRO A 68 8.23 -17.32 1.20
C PRO A 68 7.74 -15.86 1.10
N ASP A 69 8.40 -15.03 0.28
CA ASP A 69 8.01 -13.63 0.01
C ASP A 69 8.34 -13.25 -1.45
N PRO A 70 7.44 -13.57 -2.41
CA PRO A 70 7.62 -13.21 -3.81
C PRO A 70 7.81 -11.70 -4.02
N TYR A 71 7.25 -10.85 -3.16
CA TYR A 71 7.25 -9.39 -3.34
C TYR A 71 8.41 -8.68 -2.64
N LYS A 72 9.30 -9.40 -1.95
CA LYS A 72 10.38 -8.79 -1.17
C LYS A 72 11.18 -7.72 -1.93
N ALA A 73 11.74 -8.09 -3.10
CA ALA A 73 12.53 -7.15 -3.91
C ALA A 73 11.70 -5.97 -4.43
N VAL A 74 10.41 -6.21 -4.71
CA VAL A 74 9.46 -5.18 -5.15
C VAL A 74 9.18 -4.17 -4.03
N LYS A 75 8.94 -4.65 -2.81
CA LYS A 75 8.74 -3.80 -1.62
C LYS A 75 9.98 -2.96 -1.34
N GLU A 76 11.16 -3.56 -1.37
CA GLU A 76 12.43 -2.84 -1.15
C GLU A 76 12.66 -1.75 -2.21
N ALA A 77 12.38 -2.03 -3.49
CA ALA A 77 12.46 -1.03 -4.55
C ALA A 77 11.44 0.10 -4.34
N SER A 78 10.21 -0.25 -3.96
CA SER A 78 9.14 0.70 -3.68
C SER A 78 9.49 1.64 -2.52
N ASN A 79 10.02 1.09 -1.41
CA ASN A 79 10.48 1.88 -0.27
C ASN A 79 11.59 2.86 -0.66
N ARG A 80 12.59 2.41 -1.46
CA ARG A 80 13.68 3.29 -1.94
C ARG A 80 13.16 4.41 -2.83
N ALA A 81 12.27 4.10 -3.77
CA ALA A 81 11.67 5.10 -4.65
C ALA A 81 10.86 6.13 -3.85
N ALA A 82 10.01 5.67 -2.94
CA ALA A 82 9.22 6.54 -2.08
C ALA A 82 10.09 7.43 -1.17
N LEU A 83 11.18 6.91 -0.61
CA LEU A 83 12.14 7.70 0.17
C LEU A 83 12.82 8.80 -0.64
N GLY A 84 13.10 8.57 -1.93
CA GLY A 84 13.64 9.61 -2.82
C GLY A 84 12.69 10.79 -3.03
N LEU A 85 11.38 10.56 -2.88
CA LEU A 85 10.33 11.54 -3.11
C LEU A 85 9.86 12.23 -1.82
N ARG A 86 10.08 11.58 -0.68
CA ARG A 86 9.66 12.07 0.63
C ARG A 86 10.10 13.50 0.95
N PRO A 87 11.34 13.96 0.64
CA PRO A 87 11.74 15.35 0.92
C PRO A 87 10.83 16.40 0.29
N LYS A 88 10.23 16.09 -0.87
CA LYS A 88 9.35 17.01 -1.59
C LYS A 88 7.93 17.01 -1.03
N ALA A 89 7.44 15.85 -0.59
CA ALA A 89 6.22 15.78 0.21
C ALA A 89 6.39 16.54 1.54
N GLU A 90 7.56 16.45 2.19
CA GLU A 90 7.89 17.23 3.39
C GLU A 90 7.90 18.74 3.11
N GLU A 91 8.52 19.19 2.02
CA GLU A 91 8.50 20.60 1.59
C GLU A 91 7.06 21.10 1.33
N TYR A 92 6.25 20.28 0.65
CA TYR A 92 4.85 20.57 0.42
C TYR A 92 4.07 20.70 1.73
N ILE A 93 4.25 19.82 2.71
CA ILE A 93 3.58 19.93 4.01
C ILE A 93 4.09 21.17 4.78
N ASN A 94 5.41 21.40 4.78
CA ASN A 94 6.03 22.48 5.55
C ASN A 94 5.73 23.89 5.03
N SER A 95 5.36 24.03 3.75
CA SER A 95 4.93 25.32 3.18
C SER A 95 3.47 25.69 3.50
N ALA A 96 2.77 24.89 4.31
CA ALA A 96 1.43 25.22 4.80
C ALA A 96 1.46 26.36 5.83
N SER A 97 0.40 27.16 5.84
CA SER A 97 0.26 28.36 6.68
C SER A 97 -0.27 28.07 8.09
N SER A 98 -0.84 26.89 8.33
CA SER A 98 -1.44 26.51 9.61
C SER A 98 -1.28 25.01 9.89
N GLY A 99 -1.37 24.61 11.17
CA GLY A 99 -1.32 23.19 11.55
C GLY A 99 -2.45 22.35 10.93
N ARG A 100 -3.63 22.95 10.72
CA ARG A 100 -4.75 22.29 10.04
C ARG A 100 -4.44 22.06 8.56
N GLU A 101 -3.84 23.03 7.90
CA GLU A 101 -3.42 22.89 6.50
C GLU A 101 -2.28 21.88 6.36
N ARG A 102 -1.30 21.88 7.27
CA ARG A 102 -0.25 20.84 7.33
C ARG A 102 -0.84 19.44 7.41
N PHE A 103 -1.82 19.25 8.30
CA PHE A 103 -2.51 17.99 8.48
C PHE A 103 -3.23 17.53 7.21
N ARG A 104 -3.95 18.45 6.54
CA ARG A 104 -4.60 18.17 5.25
C ARG A 104 -3.59 17.73 4.20
N ARG A 105 -2.49 18.48 4.04
CA ARG A 105 -1.42 18.14 3.09
C ARG A 105 -0.81 16.78 3.40
N ALA A 106 -0.61 16.43 4.67
CA ALA A 106 -0.13 15.12 5.07
C ALA A 106 -1.13 13.99 4.75
N CYS A 107 -2.44 14.22 4.93
CA CYS A 107 -3.48 13.26 4.52
C CYS A 107 -3.46 13.01 3.00
N LEU A 108 -3.33 14.06 2.20
CA LEU A 108 -3.21 13.94 0.75
C LEU A 108 -1.94 13.19 0.34
N CYS A 109 -0.80 13.47 0.99
CA CYS A 109 0.44 12.74 0.73
C CYS A 109 0.30 11.24 1.03
N ALA A 110 -0.32 10.86 2.15
CA ALA A 110 -0.59 9.46 2.46
C ALA A 110 -1.52 8.81 1.41
N ALA A 111 -2.62 9.47 1.06
CA ALA A 111 -3.57 8.97 0.05
C ALA A 111 -2.94 8.83 -1.35
N VAL A 112 -2.15 9.81 -1.78
CA VAL A 112 -1.40 9.75 -3.04
C VAL A 112 -0.36 8.64 -3.00
N GLY A 113 0.33 8.46 -1.87
CA GLY A 113 1.29 7.36 -1.68
C GLY A 113 0.68 6.00 -2.01
N ASN A 114 -0.56 5.74 -1.60
CA ASN A 114 -1.25 4.49 -1.92
C ASN A 114 -1.69 4.38 -3.40
N ALA A 115 -1.93 5.51 -4.06
CA ALA A 115 -2.34 5.53 -5.47
C ALA A 115 -1.18 5.31 -6.45
N VAL A 116 0.06 5.33 -5.96
CA VAL A 116 1.26 5.24 -6.79
C VAL A 116 1.80 3.81 -6.81
N GLU A 117 1.87 3.24 -8.01
CA GLU A 117 2.54 1.96 -8.25
C GLU A 117 4.06 2.19 -8.38
N PHE A 118 4.78 2.12 -7.26
CA PHE A 118 6.25 2.29 -7.22
C PHE A 118 7.03 1.09 -7.80
N ASP A 119 6.34 -0.01 -8.15
CA ASP A 119 6.94 -1.26 -8.63
C ASP A 119 7.02 -1.38 -10.16
N ILE A 120 6.48 -0.41 -10.91
CA ILE A 120 6.54 -0.45 -12.38
C ILE A 120 7.92 0.00 -12.88
N LEU A 121 8.70 -0.97 -13.38
CA LEU A 121 9.91 -0.76 -14.16
C LEU A 121 9.63 0.19 -15.36
N GLY A 122 10.27 1.35 -15.36
CA GLY A 122 10.26 2.29 -16.51
C GLY A 122 9.46 3.57 -16.32
N HIS A 123 8.69 3.71 -15.24
CA HIS A 123 8.15 5.00 -14.83
C HIS A 123 9.08 5.62 -13.80
N GLU A 124 9.95 6.54 -14.23
CA GLU A 124 10.60 7.46 -13.29
C GLU A 124 9.50 8.31 -12.66
N PHE A 125 9.12 7.98 -11.43
CA PHE A 125 8.21 8.80 -10.67
C PHE A 125 8.91 10.12 -10.37
N SER A 126 8.49 11.19 -11.06
CA SER A 126 9.13 12.50 -10.96
C SER A 126 8.44 13.41 -9.94
N LEU A 127 9.10 14.51 -9.61
CA LEU A 127 8.59 15.52 -8.69
C LEU A 127 7.38 16.27 -9.26
N GLU A 128 7.40 16.51 -10.56
CA GLU A 128 6.30 17.09 -11.32
C GLU A 128 5.08 16.18 -11.21
N ARG A 129 5.30 14.87 -11.33
CA ARG A 129 4.23 13.89 -11.21
C ARG A 129 3.63 13.85 -9.82
N LEU A 130 4.44 13.91 -8.76
CA LEU A 130 3.93 14.00 -7.38
C LEU A 130 3.04 15.24 -7.19
N SER A 131 3.49 16.38 -7.71
CA SER A 131 2.74 17.65 -7.60
C SER A 131 1.41 17.59 -8.36
N GLU A 132 1.40 17.03 -9.56
CA GLU A 132 0.18 16.79 -10.34
C GLU A 132 -0.79 15.86 -9.59
N LEU A 133 -0.28 14.79 -8.99
CA LEU A 133 -1.08 13.83 -8.24
C LEU A 133 -1.67 14.45 -6.98
N LEU A 134 -0.90 15.26 -6.25
CA LEU A 134 -1.41 16.00 -5.08
C LEU A 134 -2.49 17.01 -5.48
N ALA A 135 -2.27 17.79 -6.54
CA ALA A 135 -3.26 18.74 -7.04
C ALA A 135 -4.53 18.04 -7.57
N LYS A 136 -4.38 16.86 -8.19
CA LYS A 136 -5.50 16.04 -8.62
C LYS A 136 -6.25 15.46 -7.41
N ALA A 137 -5.52 14.89 -6.45
CA ALA A 137 -6.11 14.32 -5.24
C ALA A 137 -6.96 15.37 -4.52
N GLU A 138 -6.44 16.58 -4.31
CA GLU A 138 -7.16 17.68 -3.67
C GLU A 138 -8.49 18.03 -4.39
N ARG A 139 -8.52 17.99 -5.72
CA ARG A 139 -9.74 18.29 -6.50
C ARG A 139 -10.72 17.13 -6.57
N ASP A 140 -10.21 15.90 -6.56
CA ASP A 140 -10.98 14.68 -6.84
C ASP A 140 -11.40 13.92 -5.56
N VAL A 141 -11.13 14.45 -4.36
CA VAL A 141 -11.63 13.86 -3.11
C VAL A 141 -13.16 13.83 -3.13
N ALA A 142 -13.73 12.64 -3.37
CA ALA A 142 -15.18 12.47 -3.45
C ALA A 142 -15.87 12.58 -2.08
N ILE A 143 -15.19 12.18 -1.00
CA ILE A 143 -15.65 12.28 0.39
C ILE A 143 -14.52 12.90 1.18
N ASP A 144 -14.69 14.16 1.60
CA ASP A 144 -13.67 14.94 2.28
C ASP A 144 -14.03 15.17 3.75
N ASP A 145 -13.61 14.22 4.59
CA ASP A 145 -13.78 14.28 6.05
C ASP A 145 -12.49 14.71 6.77
N VAL A 146 -11.52 15.32 6.07
CA VAL A 146 -10.21 15.66 6.65
C VAL A 146 -10.33 16.59 7.85
N ASP A 147 -11.25 17.56 7.80
CA ASP A 147 -11.51 18.47 8.92
C ASP A 147 -12.12 17.74 10.13
N ALA A 148 -13.06 16.81 9.89
CA ALA A 148 -13.64 15.99 10.94
C ALA A 148 -12.59 15.06 11.56
N PHE A 149 -11.71 14.49 10.73
CA PHE A 149 -10.58 13.68 11.16
C PHE A 149 -9.61 14.48 12.02
N TYR A 150 -9.26 15.71 11.63
CA TYR A 150 -8.39 16.59 12.40
C TYR A 150 -8.95 16.88 13.81
N GLU A 151 -10.24 17.23 13.91
CA GLU A 151 -10.87 17.51 15.20
C GLU A 151 -11.05 16.26 16.06
N ALA A 152 -11.26 15.09 15.45
CA ALA A 152 -11.28 13.82 16.17
C ALA A 152 -9.89 13.44 16.69
N ALA A 153 -8.85 13.60 15.87
CA ALA A 153 -7.46 13.28 16.23
C ALA A 153 -6.96 14.12 17.42
N LYS A 154 -7.30 15.42 17.47
CA LYS A 154 -6.97 16.31 18.60
C LYS A 154 -7.58 15.88 19.94
N LYS A 155 -8.75 15.23 19.91
CA LYS A 155 -9.47 14.78 21.11
C LYS A 155 -9.06 13.37 21.52
N ALA A 156 -8.38 12.64 20.64
CA ALA A 156 -7.96 11.27 20.90
C ALA A 156 -6.82 11.25 21.91
N ARG A 157 -6.81 10.22 22.78
CA ARG A 157 -5.65 9.88 23.62
C ARG A 157 -4.72 8.86 22.93
N LYS A 158 -5.31 8.00 22.10
CA LYS A 158 -4.63 6.93 21.38
C LYS A 158 -5.22 6.81 19.98
N ILE A 159 -4.38 6.56 19.00
CA ILE A 159 -4.76 6.33 17.61
C ILE A 159 -4.09 5.04 17.15
N LEU A 160 -4.84 4.17 16.48
CA LEU A 160 -4.31 3.02 15.75
C LEU A 160 -4.27 3.39 14.27
N TYR A 161 -3.09 3.40 13.69
CA TYR A 161 -2.86 3.62 12.26
C TYR A 161 -2.58 2.26 11.60
N LEU A 162 -3.43 1.86 10.66
CA LEU A 162 -3.25 0.61 9.91
C LEU A 162 -2.60 0.96 8.58
N THR A 163 -1.40 0.43 8.33
CA THR A 163 -0.73 0.61 7.03
C THR A 163 -1.31 -0.35 6.00
N ASP A 164 -1.10 -0.04 4.72
CA ASP A 164 -1.40 -0.95 3.62
C ASP A 164 -0.09 -1.42 2.97
N ASN A 165 0.53 -0.64 2.08
CA ASN A 165 1.62 -1.10 1.21
C ASN A 165 3.03 -0.63 1.59
N ALA A 166 4.04 -1.42 1.21
CA ALA A 166 5.41 -0.91 1.11
C ALA A 166 5.51 0.15 0.00
N GLY A 167 6.39 1.14 0.18
CA GLY A 167 6.41 2.37 -0.60
C GLY A 167 5.47 3.43 -0.02
N GLU A 168 4.16 3.14 0.07
CA GLU A 168 3.16 4.02 0.70
C GLU A 168 3.55 4.39 2.14
N VAL A 169 4.04 3.41 2.92
CA VAL A 169 4.43 3.59 4.32
C VAL A 169 5.45 4.73 4.52
N ALA A 170 6.24 5.08 3.50
CA ALA A 170 7.16 6.23 3.56
C ALA A 170 6.44 7.59 3.64
N PHE A 171 5.25 7.69 3.04
CA PHE A 171 4.37 8.86 3.11
C PHE A 171 3.50 8.83 4.36
N ASP A 172 3.10 7.64 4.83
CA ASP A 172 2.39 7.48 6.10
C ASP A 172 3.18 8.07 7.29
N VAL A 173 4.52 7.97 7.26
CA VAL A 173 5.40 8.60 8.26
C VAL A 173 5.06 10.09 8.45
N LEU A 174 4.73 10.79 7.37
CA LEU A 174 4.42 12.22 7.42
C LEU A 174 3.10 12.48 8.14
N LEU A 175 2.05 11.71 7.84
CA LEU A 175 0.77 11.82 8.53
C LEU A 175 0.87 11.38 9.99
N VAL A 176 1.60 10.31 10.29
CA VAL A 176 1.85 9.86 11.66
C VAL A 176 2.57 10.93 12.49
N ARG A 177 3.52 11.66 11.91
CA ARG A 177 4.18 12.80 12.58
C ARG A 177 3.18 13.91 12.91
N GLU A 178 2.32 14.31 11.97
CA GLU A 178 1.30 15.33 12.23
C GLU A 178 0.28 14.84 13.28
N LEU A 179 -0.11 13.56 13.26
CA LEU A 179 -0.98 12.96 14.28
C LEU A 179 -0.33 13.00 15.68
N ARG A 180 0.95 12.62 15.80
CA ARG A 180 1.69 12.67 17.06
C ARG A 180 1.80 14.11 17.59
N ALA A 181 1.97 15.09 16.70
CA ALA A 181 2.05 16.51 17.07
C ALA A 181 0.74 17.04 17.70
N LEU A 182 -0.41 16.39 17.45
CA LEU A 182 -1.69 16.73 18.08
C LEU A 182 -1.81 16.22 19.53
N GLY A 183 -0.85 15.45 20.02
CA GLY A 183 -0.80 14.90 21.38
C GLY A 183 -1.17 13.41 21.61
N PRO A 184 -1.92 12.69 20.74
CA PRO A 184 -2.22 11.28 21.02
C PRO A 184 -0.99 10.39 20.90
N ARG A 185 -1.01 9.27 21.63
CA ARG A 185 -0.12 8.14 21.34
C ARG A 185 -0.60 7.45 20.06
N VAL A 186 0.23 7.46 19.02
CA VAL A 186 -0.05 6.74 17.78
C VAL A 186 0.61 5.36 17.83
N VAL A 187 -0.15 4.31 17.51
CA VAL A 187 0.33 2.95 17.32
C VAL A 187 0.16 2.62 15.84
N VAL A 188 1.25 2.29 15.17
CA VAL A 188 1.23 1.89 13.76
C VAL A 188 1.25 0.37 13.68
N ALA A 189 0.33 -0.22 12.94
CA ALA A 189 0.24 -1.65 12.74
C ALA A 189 0.51 -2.03 11.29
N VAL A 190 1.45 -2.94 11.12
CA VAL A 190 1.87 -3.55 9.85
C VAL A 190 1.47 -5.02 9.82
N LYS A 191 1.61 -5.69 8.67
CA LYS A 191 1.36 -7.14 8.59
C LYS A 191 2.44 -7.93 9.31
N ALA A 192 2.01 -9.04 9.93
CA ALA A 192 2.92 -9.94 10.65
C ALA A 192 3.68 -10.90 9.71
N ARG A 193 3.18 -11.12 8.48
CA ARG A 193 3.76 -12.02 7.48
C ARG A 193 3.55 -11.45 6.09
N PRO A 194 4.43 -11.79 5.11
CA PRO A 194 4.27 -11.35 3.73
C PRO A 194 2.88 -11.71 3.18
N CYS A 195 2.27 -10.74 2.52
CA CYS A 195 1.01 -10.85 1.79
C CYS A 195 1.08 -9.81 0.67
N ILE A 196 1.35 -10.25 -0.56
CA ILE A 196 1.57 -9.33 -1.68
C ILE A 196 2.61 -8.24 -1.29
N ASN A 197 2.31 -6.96 -1.54
CA ASN A 197 3.18 -5.82 -1.27
C ASN A 197 2.83 -5.12 0.05
N ASP A 198 2.01 -5.74 0.91
CA ASP A 198 1.65 -5.16 2.21
C ASP A 198 2.91 -4.93 3.06
N ALA A 199 2.95 -3.79 3.77
CA ALA A 199 4.09 -3.43 4.60
C ALA A 199 4.28 -4.39 5.78
N LEU A 200 5.53 -4.79 6.02
CA LEU A 200 6.00 -5.51 7.19
C LEU A 200 6.76 -4.59 8.15
N MET A 201 7.16 -5.12 9.31
CA MET A 201 7.97 -4.39 10.28
C MET A 201 9.28 -3.89 9.66
N GLU A 202 9.93 -4.70 8.83
CA GLU A 202 11.14 -4.29 8.11
C GLU A 202 10.90 -3.12 7.16
N ASP A 203 9.75 -3.06 6.48
CA ASP A 203 9.38 -1.98 5.58
C ASP A 203 9.15 -0.67 6.34
N ALA A 204 8.41 -0.72 7.46
CA ALA A 204 8.16 0.41 8.33
C ALA A 204 9.48 0.99 8.90
N LEU A 205 10.35 0.13 9.42
CA LEU A 205 11.66 0.55 9.94
C LEU A 205 12.56 1.13 8.84
N ALA A 206 12.55 0.53 7.64
CA ALA A 206 13.35 1.01 6.51
C ALA A 206 12.99 2.44 6.09
N VAL A 207 11.73 2.85 6.29
CA VAL A 207 11.29 4.22 5.99
C VAL A 207 11.32 5.16 7.19
N GLY A 208 11.79 4.71 8.36
CA GLY A 208 11.87 5.53 9.58
C GLY A 208 10.53 5.73 10.29
N MET A 209 9.67 4.72 10.28
CA MET A 209 8.48 4.64 11.13
C MET A 209 8.88 3.98 12.47
N ASP A 210 9.37 4.77 13.43
CA ASP A 210 9.86 4.35 14.76
C ASP A 210 9.16 4.99 15.98
#